data_AF-A0A359B054-F1
#
_entry.id   AF-A0A359B054-F1
#
_cell.length_a   1.000
_cell.length_b   1.000
_cell.length_c   1.000
_cell.angle_alpha   90.00
_cell.angle_beta   90.00
_cell.angle_gamma   90.00
#
_symmetry.space_group_name_H-M   'P 1'
#
loop_
_entity.id
_entity.type
_entity.pdbx_description
1 polymer ?
#
loop_
_entity_poly.entity_id
_entity_poly.type
_entity_poly.pdbx_seq_one_letter_code
_entity_poly.pdbx_strand_id
1 'polypeptide(L)'
;MKKRIGTLTVAIIVLCSMNACFYSQPIVRETPQNNQTYKVDYLFEYEGCKVYRFYDDWAKAYVYFTNCRSDVTAIRNDSTRERTQNSVRITYDDYKQLNGKSK
;
A
#
# COMPACT_ATOMS: atom_id res chain seq x y z
N MET A 1 -14.96 -35.13 45.88
CA MET A 1 -15.52 -34.01 45.09
C MET A 1 -14.52 -33.41 44.08
N LYS A 2 -13.22 -33.23 44.41
CA LYS A 2 -12.17 -32.71 43.49
C LYS A 2 -12.08 -33.37 42.09
N LYS A 3 -12.24 -34.70 41.99
CA LYS A 3 -12.18 -35.43 40.69
C LYS A 3 -13.32 -35.08 39.73
N ARG A 4 -14.49 -34.66 40.23
CA ARG A 4 -15.64 -34.27 39.40
C ARG A 4 -15.55 -32.82 38.89
N ILE A 5 -14.83 -31.95 39.61
CA ILE A 5 -14.53 -30.58 39.16
C ILE A 5 -13.56 -30.59 37.97
N GLY A 6 -12.50 -31.40 38.01
CA GLY A 6 -11.52 -31.48 36.92
C GLY A 6 -12.09 -32.04 35.61
N THR A 7 -13.04 -32.96 35.67
CA THR A 7 -13.75 -33.45 34.48
C THR A 7 -14.71 -32.41 33.90
N LEU A 8 -15.29 -31.54 34.73
CA LEU A 8 -16.21 -30.50 34.29
C LEU A 8 -15.47 -29.37 33.57
N THR A 9 -14.29 -28.98 34.04
CA THR A 9 -13.47 -27.95 33.41
C THR A 9 -12.96 -28.37 32.03
N VAL A 10 -12.55 -29.64 31.87
CA VAL A 10 -12.11 -30.17 30.57
C VAL A 10 -13.27 -30.22 29.57
N ALA A 11 -14.49 -30.58 30.00
CA ALA A 11 -15.66 -30.63 29.13
C ALA A 11 -16.04 -29.24 28.58
N ILE A 12 -15.93 -28.18 29.39
CA ILE A 12 -16.22 -26.80 28.97
C ILE A 12 -15.23 -26.32 27.90
N ILE A 13 -13.94 -26.64 28.06
CA ILE A 13 -12.90 -26.25 27.08
C ILE A 13 -13.15 -26.94 25.72
N VAL A 14 -13.56 -28.21 25.73
CA VAL A 14 -13.90 -28.96 24.52
C VAL A 14 -15.16 -28.40 23.84
N LEU A 15 -16.17 -27.96 24.59
CA LEU A 15 -17.37 -27.35 24.02
C LEU A 15 -17.08 -25.97 23.40
N CYS A 16 -16.19 -25.18 24.00
CA CYS A 16 -15.80 -23.88 23.46
C CYS A 16 -14.99 -23.99 22.15
N SER A 17 -14.11 -24.99 22.01
CA SER A 17 -13.26 -25.14 20.82
C SER A 17 -14.02 -25.58 19.56
N MET A 18 -15.26 -26.08 19.70
CA MET A 18 -16.09 -26.47 18.55
C MET A 18 -16.78 -25.29 17.84
N ASN A 19 -16.81 -24.09 18.43
CA ASN A 19 -17.45 -22.91 17.82
C ASN A 19 -16.56 -22.23 16.76
N ALA A 20 -15.26 -22.53 16.72
CA ALA A 20 -14.34 -21.93 15.75
C ALA A 20 -14.56 -22.41 14.31
N CYS A 21 -15.12 -23.62 14.11
CA CYS A 21 -15.40 -24.16 12.77
C CYS A 21 -16.63 -23.55 12.10
N PHE A 22 -17.55 -22.93 12.87
CA PHE A 22 -18.80 -22.39 12.33
C PHE A 22 -18.76 -20.88 12.05
N TYR A 23 -17.70 -20.20 12.48
CA TYR A 23 -17.43 -18.79 12.16
C TYR A 23 -16.53 -18.64 10.93
N SER A 24 -16.82 -19.39 9.86
CA SER A 24 -16.32 -19.04 8.54
C SER A 24 -17.24 -17.97 7.97
N GLN A 25 -17.01 -16.70 8.33
CA GLN A 25 -17.54 -15.62 7.50
C GLN A 25 -16.94 -15.83 6.11
N PRO A 26 -17.75 -16.11 5.07
CA PRO A 26 -17.22 -16.22 3.73
C PRO A 26 -16.55 -14.89 3.41
N ILE A 27 -15.42 -14.94 2.70
CA ILE A 27 -14.86 -13.74 2.09
C ILE A 27 -15.98 -13.19 1.20
N VAL A 28 -16.60 -12.12 1.67
CA VAL A 28 -17.74 -11.50 1.02
C VAL A 28 -17.24 -11.06 -0.36
N ARG A 29 -17.75 -11.71 -1.41
CA ARG A 29 -17.50 -11.32 -2.81
C ARG A 29 -18.37 -10.15 -3.23
N GLU A 30 -18.82 -9.34 -2.29
CA GLU A 30 -19.44 -8.08 -2.67
C GLU A 30 -18.33 -7.19 -3.22
N THR A 31 -18.64 -6.52 -4.33
CA THR A 31 -17.84 -5.39 -4.77
C THR A 31 -17.74 -4.46 -3.57
N PRO A 32 -16.53 -4.14 -3.08
CA PRO A 32 -16.41 -3.21 -1.97
C PRO A 32 -17.17 -1.96 -2.37
N GLN A 33 -18.29 -1.68 -1.69
CA GLN A 33 -18.98 -0.40 -1.83
C GLN A 33 -17.93 0.62 -1.48
N ASN A 34 -17.43 1.33 -2.48
CA ASN A 34 -16.26 2.19 -2.38
C ASN A 34 -16.27 2.91 -1.02
N ASN A 35 -15.48 2.39 -0.09
CA ASN A 35 -15.02 3.19 1.00
C ASN A 35 -13.77 3.81 0.38
N GLN A 36 -13.72 5.13 0.22
CA GLN A 36 -12.57 5.84 -0.35
C GLN A 36 -11.34 5.73 0.60
N THR A 37 -11.05 4.55 1.12
CA THR A 37 -10.00 4.32 2.11
C THR A 37 -8.62 4.59 1.53
N TYR A 38 -8.46 4.47 0.20
CA TYR A 38 -7.20 4.81 -0.48
C TYR A 38 -7.46 5.39 -1.87
N LYS A 39 -6.77 6.50 -2.17
CA LYS A 39 -6.74 7.11 -3.50
C LYS A 39 -5.78 6.34 -4.39
N VAL A 40 -6.28 5.88 -5.53
CA VAL A 40 -5.46 5.23 -6.56
C VAL A 40 -5.11 6.27 -7.62
N ASP A 41 -3.81 6.48 -7.86
CA ASP A 41 -3.30 7.33 -8.92
C ASP A 41 -2.97 6.49 -10.15
N TYR A 42 -3.41 6.95 -11.33
CA TYR A 42 -2.93 6.45 -12.62
C TYR A 42 -1.61 7.15 -12.99
N LEU A 43 -0.62 6.40 -13.46
CA LEU A 43 0.70 6.93 -13.82
C LEU A 43 0.86 7.06 -15.34
N PHE A 44 0.75 5.94 -16.05
CA PHE A 44 0.87 5.89 -17.51
C PHE A 44 0.32 4.56 -18.06
N GLU A 45 0.25 4.49 -19.38
CA GLU A 45 -0.09 3.29 -20.13
C GLU A 45 1.00 3.02 -21.15
N TYR A 46 1.45 1.77 -21.22
CA TYR A 46 2.43 1.31 -22.20
C TYR A 46 1.98 -0.03 -22.77
N GLU A 47 1.86 -0.13 -24.09
CA GLU A 47 1.39 -1.33 -24.80
C GLU A 47 0.04 -1.88 -24.30
N GLY A 48 -0.90 -0.99 -23.92
CA GLY A 48 -2.21 -1.38 -23.38
C GLY A 48 -2.21 -1.73 -21.89
N CYS A 49 -1.03 -1.72 -21.25
CA CYS A 49 -0.86 -1.99 -19.83
C CYS A 49 -0.83 -0.69 -19.04
N LYS A 50 -1.86 -0.51 -18.22
CA LYS A 50 -2.01 0.64 -17.35
C LYS A 50 -1.26 0.38 -16.05
N VAL A 51 -0.54 1.39 -15.59
CA VAL A 51 0.21 1.36 -14.34
C VAL A 51 -0.44 2.31 -13.36
N TYR A 52 -0.69 1.79 -12.17
CA TYR A 52 -1.35 2.48 -11.07
C TYR A 52 -0.48 2.44 -9.82
N ARG A 53 -0.77 3.32 -8.89
CA ARG A 53 -0.28 3.22 -7.52
C ARG A 53 -1.31 3.64 -6.49
N PHE A 54 -1.12 3.20 -5.25
CA PHE A 54 -1.71 3.85 -4.08
C PHE A 54 -0.68 3.94 -2.96
N TYR A 55 -0.90 4.84 -2.00
CA TYR A 55 -0.08 4.90 -0.80
C TYR A 55 -0.67 3.98 0.26
N ASP A 56 0.11 3.00 0.73
CA ASP A 56 -0.22 2.18 1.88
C ASP A 56 0.30 2.87 3.15
N ASP A 57 -0.63 3.46 3.90
CA ASP A 57 -0.34 4.16 5.14
C ASP A 57 0.25 3.27 6.24
N TRP A 58 -0.06 1.97 6.22
CA TRP A 58 0.45 1.01 7.21
C TRP A 58 1.90 0.63 6.89
N ALA A 59 2.18 0.30 5.63
CA ALA A 59 3.52 -0.03 5.17
C ALA A 59 4.43 1.20 4.97
N LYS A 60 3.84 2.40 5.00
CA LYS A 60 4.49 3.68 4.65
C LYS A 60 5.21 3.61 3.29
N ALA A 61 4.54 3.00 2.31
CA ALA A 61 5.11 2.72 1.00
C ALA A 61 4.11 3.00 -0.13
N TYR A 62 4.60 3.31 -1.32
CA TYR A 62 3.78 3.30 -2.53
C TYR A 62 3.75 1.89 -3.10
N VAL A 63 2.55 1.41 -3.39
CA VAL A 63 2.32 0.09 -3.99
C VAL A 63 1.92 0.30 -5.44
N TYR A 64 2.65 -0.35 -6.36
CA TYR A 64 2.45 -0.29 -7.80
C TYR A 64 1.88 -1.60 -8.30
N PHE A 65 0.95 -1.48 -9.24
CA PHE A 65 0.31 -2.63 -9.87
C PHE A 65 -0.12 -2.28 -11.29
N THR A 66 -0.30 -3.30 -12.10
CA THR A 66 -0.76 -3.17 -13.48
C THR A 66 -1.96 -4.09 -13.75
N ASN A 67 -2.78 -3.75 -14.74
CA ASN A 67 -3.89 -4.58 -15.18
C ASN A 67 -3.45 -5.77 -16.06
N CYS A 68 -2.21 -5.78 -16.57
CA CYS A 68 -1.72 -6.84 -17.46
C CYS A 68 -1.01 -7.99 -16.74
N ARG A 69 -0.45 -7.75 -15.56
CA ARG A 69 0.26 -8.74 -14.76
C ARG A 69 -0.25 -8.68 -13.33
N SER A 70 -0.33 -9.84 -12.68
CA SER A 70 -0.74 -9.94 -11.28
C SER A 70 0.36 -9.52 -10.29
N ASP A 71 1.47 -8.98 -10.78
CA ASP A 71 2.62 -8.61 -9.96
C ASP A 71 2.40 -7.26 -9.29
N VAL A 72 2.71 -7.20 -7.99
CA VAL A 72 2.58 -6.01 -7.16
C VAL A 72 3.93 -5.71 -6.52
N THR A 73 4.37 -4.46 -6.61
CA THR A 73 5.66 -4.01 -6.04
C THR A 73 5.44 -2.87 -5.06
N ALA A 74 6.05 -2.94 -3.87
CA ALA A 74 6.00 -1.88 -2.86
C ALA A 74 7.35 -1.15 -2.76
N ILE A 75 7.34 0.18 -2.91
CA ILE A 75 8.54 1.03 -2.84
C ILE A 75 8.36 2.05 -1.72
N ARG A 76 9.26 2.01 -0.73
CA ARG A 76 9.23 2.92 0.43
C ARG A 76 9.73 4.33 0.12
N ASN A 77 10.67 4.47 -0.82
CA ASN A 77 11.30 5.74 -1.17
C ASN A 77 11.01 6.11 -2.64
N ASP A 78 9.74 6.35 -2.92
CA ASP A 78 9.26 6.73 -4.26
C ASP A 78 9.64 8.20 -4.56
N SER A 79 10.37 8.43 -5.66
CA SER A 79 10.87 9.74 -6.10
C SER A 79 9.87 10.59 -6.89
N THR A 80 8.69 10.05 -7.15
CA THR A 80 7.58 10.72 -7.85
C THR A 80 6.87 11.79 -7.01
N ARG A 81 7.26 12.01 -5.75
CA ARG A 81 6.80 13.17 -4.98
C ARG A 81 7.16 14.42 -5.78
N GLU A 82 6.15 15.20 -6.14
CA GLU A 82 6.28 16.37 -7.02
C GLU A 82 7.53 17.19 -6.67
N ARG A 83 8.48 17.22 -7.61
CA ARG A 83 9.58 18.17 -7.59
C ARG A 83 9.20 19.31 -8.51
N THR A 84 8.75 20.42 -7.94
CA THR A 84 8.71 21.69 -8.68
C THR A 84 10.16 22.09 -8.96
N GLN A 85 10.67 21.70 -10.12
CA GLN A 85 11.98 22.15 -10.59
C GLN A 85 11.76 23.44 -11.38
N ASN A 86 12.01 24.59 -10.75
CA ASN A 86 12.09 25.85 -11.48
C ASN A 86 13.26 25.75 -12.48
N SER A 87 12.94 25.53 -13.76
CA SER A 87 13.91 25.65 -14.83
C SER A 87 14.14 27.13 -15.11
N VAL A 88 15.11 27.73 -14.44
CA VAL A 88 15.61 29.04 -14.85
C VAL A 88 16.47 28.81 -16.10
N ARG A 89 16.12 29.46 -17.21
CA ARG A 89 16.95 29.46 -18.41
C ARG A 89 18.16 30.34 -18.13
N ILE A 90 19.27 29.73 -17.75
CA ILE A 90 20.56 30.42 -17.58
C ILE A 90 21.21 30.51 -18.95
N THR A 91 21.56 31.72 -19.38
CA THR A 91 22.29 31.94 -20.65
C THR A 91 23.80 31.76 -20.46
N TYR A 92 24.53 31.68 -21.59
CA TYR A 92 25.98 31.62 -21.57
C TYR A 92 26.58 32.89 -20.90
N ASP A 93 25.91 34.03 -20.98
CA ASP A 93 26.44 35.25 -20.36
C ASP A 93 26.17 35.28 -18.85
N ASP A 94 25.06 34.68 -18.39
CA ASP A 94 24.72 34.59 -16.97
C ASP A 94 25.70 33.72 -16.19
N TYR A 95 26.13 32.56 -16.72
CA TYR A 95 27.10 31.72 -15.98
C TYR A 95 28.48 32.38 -15.89
N LYS A 96 28.91 33.16 -16.89
CA LYS A 96 30.18 33.89 -16.82
C LYS A 96 30.13 34.95 -15.72
N GLN A 97 29.00 35.62 -15.56
CA GLN A 97 28.84 36.62 -14.50
C GLN A 97 28.78 36.00 -13.11
N LEU A 98 28.20 34.81 -12.97
CA LEU A 98 28.15 34.07 -11.70
C LEU A 98 29.53 33.54 -11.27
N ASN A 99 30.28 32.94 -12.21
CA ASN A 99 31.57 32.30 -11.90
C ASN A 99 32.79 33.21 -12.14
N GLY A 100 32.62 34.34 -12.83
CA GLY A 100 33.68 35.30 -13.13
C GLY A 100 33.97 36.32 -12.03
N LYS A 101 33.14 36.39 -10.99
CA LYS A 101 33.38 37.24 -9.80
C LYS A 101 34.25 36.58 -8.72
N SER A 102 34.75 35.36 -8.98
CA SER A 102 35.68 34.63 -8.11
C SER A 102 37.15 34.93 -8.46
N LYS A 103 37.51 36.21 -8.60
CA LYS A 103 38.91 36.66 -8.59
C LYS A 103 39.03 37.94 -7.80
#